data_AF-A0A8J9UX13-F1
#
_entry.id   AF-A0A8J9UX13-F1
#
_cell.length_a   1.000
_cell.length_b   1.000
_cell.length_c   1.000
_cell.angle_alpha   90.00
_cell.angle_beta   90.00
_cell.angle_gamma   90.00
#
_symmetry.space_group_name_H-M   'P 1'
#
loop_
_entity.id
_entity.type
_entity.pdbx_description
1 polymer ?
#
loop_
_entity_poly.entity_id
_entity_poly.type
_entity_poly.pdbx_seq_one_letter_code
_entity_poly.pdbx_strand_id
1 'polypeptide(L)'
;MIQDSNSRSLDQQSYMRATGLYGNVIECGAERDRDPCGCEGGPTLGVLKEVQKAYEERMEVINRVGGSKKLQMQVEVLQSWVSDLMGQNTLLAQTVEELETEITTRLLLERRKHAEIECELRSEVGTLRRQLARKDSDLRGLLEVLRRLRQFDYCTIDGIHFNEVTQSDIFGPVLWEHSNLNQGDTKSGEFKQEAGKGRKPYKF
;
A
#
# COMPACT_ATOMS: atom_id res chain seq x y z
N MET A 1 -31.85 2.42 40.11
CA MET A 1 -30.96 3.02 39.09
C MET A 1 -30.22 1.90 38.36
N ILE A 2 -30.88 1.23 37.42
CA ILE A 2 -30.23 0.30 36.48
C ILE A 2 -30.99 0.41 35.16
N GLN A 3 -30.69 1.44 34.38
CA GLN A 3 -31.04 1.54 32.97
C GLN A 3 -29.96 2.45 32.39
N ASP A 4 -29.06 1.93 31.56
CA ASP A 4 -28.25 2.71 30.59
C ASP A 4 -27.22 1.86 29.81
N SER A 5 -27.17 0.53 30.00
CA SER A 5 -26.25 -0.33 29.25
C SER A 5 -26.81 -0.83 27.90
N ASN A 6 -28.12 -0.73 27.66
CA ASN A 6 -28.76 -1.32 26.48
C ASN A 6 -28.85 -0.36 25.28
N SER A 7 -28.79 0.96 25.52
CA SER A 7 -28.91 1.98 24.47
C SER A 7 -27.62 2.17 23.67
N ARG A 8 -26.44 1.93 24.27
CA ARG A 8 -25.14 2.01 23.56
C ARG A 8 -24.89 0.85 22.61
N SER A 9 -25.51 -0.32 22.85
CA SER A 9 -25.37 -1.49 21.99
C SER A 9 -26.09 -1.31 20.65
N LEU A 10 -27.29 -0.70 20.68
CA LEU A 10 -28.10 -0.44 19.48
C LEU A 10 -27.45 0.61 18.56
N ASP A 11 -26.83 1.64 19.12
CA ASP A 11 -26.10 2.64 18.32
C ASP A 11 -24.85 2.05 17.67
N GLN A 12 -24.13 1.17 18.37
CA GLN A 12 -22.97 0.51 17.80
C GLN A 12 -23.36 -0.49 16.70
N GLN A 13 -24.50 -1.17 16.86
CA GLN A 13 -25.03 -2.08 15.86
C GLN A 13 -25.66 -1.36 14.65
N SER A 14 -26.18 -0.15 14.85
CA SER A 14 -26.66 0.74 13.78
C SER A 14 -25.49 1.36 12.99
N TYR A 15 -24.41 1.74 13.68
CA TYR A 15 -23.17 2.21 13.06
C TYR A 15 -22.48 1.12 12.22
N MET A 16 -22.51 -0.12 12.69
CA MET A 16 -22.03 -1.30 11.95
C MET A 16 -22.90 -1.64 10.72
N ARG A 17 -24.18 -1.26 10.73
CA ARG A 17 -25.11 -1.48 9.60
C ARG A 17 -24.97 -0.40 8.52
N ALA A 18 -24.65 0.84 8.90
CA ALA A 18 -24.41 1.96 7.99
C ALA A 18 -23.07 1.87 7.23
N THR A 19 -22.11 1.12 7.77
CA THR A 19 -20.76 0.96 7.20
C THR A 19 -20.61 -0.27 6.27
N GLY A 20 -21.66 -1.07 6.07
CA GLY A 20 -21.64 -2.19 5.13
C GLY A 20 -20.66 -3.32 5.50
N LEU A 21 -20.27 -3.44 6.77
CA LEU A 21 -19.31 -4.44 7.26
C LEU A 21 -19.96 -5.77 7.72
N TYR A 22 -21.15 -6.10 7.21
CA TYR A 22 -21.72 -7.44 7.38
C TYR A 22 -21.75 -8.15 6.04
N GLY A 23 -20.93 -9.19 5.91
CA GLY A 23 -21.06 -10.18 4.86
C GLY A 23 -20.28 -9.86 3.59
N ASN A 24 -18.96 -9.91 3.70
CA ASN A 24 -18.12 -10.59 2.73
C ASN A 24 -16.85 -10.97 3.47
N VAL A 25 -16.91 -12.09 4.19
CA VAL A 25 -15.72 -12.93 4.31
C VAL A 25 -15.45 -13.37 2.86
N ILE A 26 -14.75 -12.53 2.11
CA ILE A 26 -13.97 -13.02 0.99
C ILE A 26 -12.95 -13.90 1.70
N GLU A 27 -13.29 -15.17 1.76
CA GLU A 27 -12.36 -16.24 2.05
C GLU A 27 -11.27 -16.07 1.00
N CYS A 28 -10.22 -15.34 1.40
CA CYS A 28 -9.07 -15.11 0.56
C CYS A 28 -8.37 -16.47 0.50
N GLY A 29 -8.85 -17.31 -0.41
CA GLY A 29 -8.18 -18.49 -0.91
C GLY A 29 -6.96 -18.05 -1.71
N ALA A 30 -6.05 -17.33 -1.06
CA ALA A 30 -4.66 -17.50 -1.38
C ALA A 30 -4.37 -18.94 -0.98
N GLU A 31 -4.28 -19.81 -1.98
CA GLU A 31 -3.64 -21.11 -1.86
C GLU A 31 -2.41 -20.89 -0.99
N ARG A 32 -2.51 -21.35 0.26
CA ARG A 32 -1.34 -21.52 1.10
C ARG A 32 -0.62 -22.67 0.44
N ASP A 33 0.22 -22.37 -0.55
CA ASP A 33 1.55 -22.94 -0.58
C ASP A 33 2.18 -22.59 0.78
N ARG A 34 1.78 -23.39 1.80
CA ARG A 34 2.67 -23.73 2.88
C ARG A 34 3.78 -24.50 2.21
N ASP A 35 4.67 -23.80 1.54
CA ASP A 35 6.05 -24.21 1.62
C ASP A 35 6.34 -24.27 3.12
N PRO A 36 6.61 -25.47 3.67
CA PRO A 36 7.13 -25.56 5.02
C PRO A 36 8.36 -24.67 5.01
N CYS A 37 8.45 -23.70 5.94
CA CYS A 37 9.71 -23.01 6.25
C CYS A 37 10.80 -24.09 6.22
N GLY A 38 11.69 -24.03 5.22
CA GLY A 38 12.78 -24.99 4.97
C GLY A 38 13.87 -24.86 6.03
N CYS A 39 13.43 -24.87 7.28
CA CYS A 39 14.13 -24.50 8.49
C CYS A 39 14.48 -25.77 9.29
N GLU A 40 14.37 -26.94 8.65
CA GLU A 40 14.92 -28.19 9.14
C GLU A 40 16.45 -28.12 9.09
N GLY A 41 17.07 -27.64 10.17
CA GLY A 41 18.52 -27.86 10.35
C GLY A 41 19.42 -27.06 9.42
N GLY A 42 19.01 -25.88 8.93
CA GLY A 42 19.82 -25.05 8.04
C GLY A 42 21.22 -24.74 8.61
N PRO A 43 22.15 -24.24 7.79
CA PRO A 43 23.56 -24.02 8.16
C PRO A 43 23.77 -23.34 9.53
N THR A 44 22.86 -22.43 9.90
CA THR A 44 22.79 -21.74 11.20
C THR A 44 22.70 -22.69 12.41
N LEU A 45 21.91 -23.77 12.32
CA LEU A 45 21.83 -24.80 13.36
C LEU A 45 23.09 -25.68 13.40
N GLY A 46 23.83 -25.78 12.28
CA GLY A 46 25.15 -26.40 12.24
C GLY A 46 26.17 -25.66 13.09
N VAL A 47 26.20 -24.32 12.98
CA VAL A 47 27.10 -23.46 13.78
C VAL A 47 26.84 -23.60 15.28
N LEU A 48 25.58 -23.70 15.72
CA LEU A 48 25.27 -23.90 17.14
C LEU A 48 25.82 -25.23 17.68
N LYS A 49 25.75 -26.30 16.88
CA LYS A 49 26.35 -27.59 17.23
C LYS A 49 27.87 -27.50 17.32
N GLU A 50 28.52 -26.74 16.45
CA GLU A 50 29.97 -26.50 16.50
C GLU A 50 30.39 -25.72 17.75
N VAL A 51 29.65 -24.65 18.09
CA VAL A 51 29.88 -23.88 19.32
C VAL A 51 29.71 -24.76 20.55
N GLN A 52 28.63 -25.54 20.62
CA GLN A 52 28.41 -26.49 21.71
C GLN A 52 29.59 -27.46 21.84
N LYS A 53 30.00 -28.08 20.73
CA LYS A 53 31.11 -29.03 20.69
C LYS A 53 32.43 -28.39 21.15
N ALA A 54 32.72 -27.15 20.76
CA ALA A 54 33.94 -26.46 21.19
C ALA A 54 34.02 -26.28 22.72
N TYR A 55 32.89 -25.97 23.36
CA TYR A 55 32.84 -25.86 24.82
C TYR A 55 32.93 -27.22 25.51
N GLU A 56 32.29 -28.25 24.97
CA GLU A 56 32.41 -29.63 25.44
C GLU A 56 33.86 -30.13 25.36
N GLU A 57 34.53 -29.95 24.23
CA GLU A 57 35.93 -30.29 24.03
C GLU A 57 36.84 -29.55 25.02
N ARG A 58 36.61 -28.24 25.24
CA ARG A 58 37.36 -27.45 26.22
C ARG A 58 37.16 -27.95 27.65
N MET A 59 35.93 -28.35 27.99
CA MET A 59 35.59 -28.93 29.28
C MET A 59 36.25 -30.30 29.49
N GLU A 60 36.31 -31.13 28.45
CA GLU A 60 36.99 -32.44 28.47
C GLU A 60 38.50 -32.31 28.68
N VAL A 61 39.14 -31.31 28.07
CA VAL A 61 40.55 -31.03 28.31
C VAL A 61 40.76 -30.68 29.78
N ILE A 62 39.98 -29.74 30.34
CA ILE A 62 40.08 -29.35 31.76
C ILE A 62 39.80 -30.55 32.68
N ASN A 63 38.88 -31.43 32.30
CA ASN A 63 38.57 -32.63 33.07
C ASN A 63 39.77 -33.58 33.20
N ARG A 64 40.62 -33.64 32.17
CA ARG A 64 41.83 -34.48 32.11
C ARG A 64 43.04 -33.84 32.79
N VAL A 65 43.30 -32.55 32.59
CA VAL A 65 44.55 -31.88 33.04
C VAL A 65 44.40 -30.88 34.20
N GLY A 66 43.18 -30.61 34.69
CA GLY A 66 42.90 -29.49 35.58
C GLY A 66 43.54 -29.51 36.98
N GLY A 67 44.02 -30.66 37.47
CA GLY A 67 44.71 -30.77 38.77
C GLY A 67 43.96 -30.07 39.91
N SER A 68 44.68 -29.28 40.72
CA SER A 68 44.11 -28.51 41.85
C SER A 68 43.26 -27.31 41.45
N LYS A 69 43.40 -26.80 40.21
CA LYS A 69 42.64 -25.64 39.69
C LYS A 69 41.45 -26.04 38.82
N LYS A 70 41.15 -27.34 38.73
CA LYS A 70 40.12 -27.89 37.83
C LYS A 70 38.77 -27.16 37.96
N LEU A 71 38.24 -27.05 39.18
CA LEU A 71 36.95 -26.40 39.43
C LEU A 71 36.96 -24.92 38.99
N GLN A 72 38.04 -24.20 39.30
CA GLN A 72 38.19 -22.80 38.90
C GLN A 72 38.15 -22.64 37.37
N MET A 73 38.92 -23.48 36.65
CA MET A 73 38.93 -23.46 35.18
C MET A 73 37.58 -23.85 34.58
N GLN A 74 36.86 -24.80 35.18
CA GLN A 74 35.51 -25.17 34.73
C GLN A 74 34.53 -24.01 34.90
N VAL A 75 34.58 -23.32 36.04
CA VAL A 75 33.75 -22.13 36.30
C VAL A 75 34.05 -21.03 35.29
N GLU A 76 35.32 -20.78 34.96
CA GLU A 76 35.70 -19.79 33.93
C GLU A 76 35.13 -20.14 32.55
N VAL A 77 35.16 -21.42 32.16
CA VAL A 77 34.56 -21.87 30.89
C VAL A 77 33.04 -21.70 30.89
N LEU A 78 32.36 -22.07 31.98
CA LEU A 78 30.91 -21.88 32.10
C LEU A 78 30.52 -20.40 32.11
N GLN A 79 31.29 -19.53 32.78
CA GLN A 79 31.07 -18.09 32.76
C GLN A 79 31.23 -17.51 31.35
N SER A 80 32.25 -17.96 30.60
CA SER A 80 32.44 -17.59 29.20
C SER A 80 31.25 -18.06 28.34
N TRP A 81 30.82 -19.31 28.50
CA TRP A 81 29.66 -19.83 27.75
C TRP A 81 28.39 -19.02 28.05
N VAL A 82 28.11 -18.73 29.33
CA VAL A 82 26.95 -17.90 29.71
C VAL A 82 27.04 -16.50 29.12
N SER A 83 28.23 -15.89 29.11
CA SER A 83 28.45 -14.56 28.53
C SER A 83 28.16 -14.54 27.03
N ASP A 84 28.65 -15.54 26.30
CA ASP A 84 28.43 -15.67 24.86
C ASP A 84 26.95 -15.95 24.54
N LEU A 85 26.27 -16.77 25.35
CA LEU A 85 24.85 -17.05 25.22
C LEU A 85 24.01 -15.78 25.44
N MET A 86 24.36 -14.96 26.44
CA MET A 86 23.70 -13.67 26.66
C MET A 86 23.91 -12.72 25.49
N GLY A 87 25.12 -12.68 24.91
CA GLY A 87 25.41 -11.91 23.71
C GLY A 87 24.54 -12.33 22.52
N GLN A 88 24.46 -13.63 22.24
CA GLN A 88 23.62 -14.17 21.17
C GLN A 88 22.14 -13.87 21.37
N ASN A 89 21.61 -14.06 22.59
CA ASN A 89 20.21 -13.75 22.89
C ASN A 89 19.90 -12.26 22.72
N THR A 90 20.85 -11.38 23.04
CA THR A 90 20.72 -9.94 22.82
C THR A 90 20.63 -9.62 21.33
N LEU A 91 21.50 -10.20 20.51
CA LEU A 91 21.48 -10.01 19.06
C LEU A 91 20.20 -10.58 18.42
N LEU A 92 19.74 -11.75 18.87
CA LEU A 92 18.49 -12.34 18.39
C LEU A 92 17.29 -11.47 18.73
N ALA A 93 17.21 -10.95 19.96
CA ALA A 93 16.15 -10.04 20.36
C ALA A 93 16.14 -8.77 19.50
N GLN A 94 17.30 -8.14 19.30
CA GLN A 94 17.44 -6.97 18.43
C GLN A 94 17.02 -7.27 16.98
N THR A 95 17.46 -8.40 16.42
CA THR A 95 17.11 -8.79 15.05
C THR A 95 15.61 -9.04 14.91
N VAL A 96 14.98 -9.66 15.92
CA VAL A 96 13.52 -9.87 15.93
C VAL A 96 12.79 -8.54 16.00
N GLU A 97 13.21 -7.63 16.89
CA GLU A 97 12.63 -6.28 16.98
C GLU A 97 12.74 -5.51 15.64
N GLU A 98 13.91 -5.56 15.00
CA GLU A 98 14.12 -4.96 13.67
C GLU A 98 13.16 -5.53 12.63
N LEU A 99 13.03 -6.86 12.53
CA LEU A 99 12.11 -7.52 11.60
C LEU A 99 10.65 -7.19 11.90
N GLU A 100 10.26 -7.15 13.17
CA GLU A 100 8.91 -6.75 13.59
C GLU A 100 8.60 -5.31 13.17
N THR A 101 9.56 -4.40 13.35
CA THR A 101 9.41 -3.00 12.91
C THR A 101 9.32 -2.89 11.39
N GLU A 102 10.13 -3.65 10.65
CA GLU A 102 10.12 -3.67 9.18
C GLU A 102 8.77 -4.20 8.65
N ILE A 103 8.30 -5.33 9.19
CA ILE A 103 7.00 -5.91 8.79
C ILE A 103 5.87 -4.93 9.11
N THR A 104 5.89 -4.31 10.28
CA THR A 104 4.85 -3.36 10.71
C THR A 104 4.84 -2.13 9.81
N THR A 105 6.01 -1.55 9.51
CA THR A 105 6.12 -0.36 8.64
C THR A 105 5.66 -0.67 7.22
N ARG A 106 6.06 -1.81 6.65
CA ARG A 106 5.63 -2.26 5.33
C ARG A 106 4.12 -2.50 5.26
N LEU A 107 3.56 -3.14 6.29
CA LEU A 107 2.11 -3.39 6.37
C LEU A 107 1.32 -2.09 6.42
N LEU A 108 1.78 -1.11 7.20
CA LEU A 108 1.12 0.20 7.30
C LEU A 108 1.16 0.95 5.96
N LEU A 109 2.29 0.91 5.26
CA LEU A 109 2.42 1.52 3.94
C LEU A 109 1.47 0.90 2.92
N GLU A 110 1.39 -0.43 2.87
CA GLU A 110 0.47 -1.13 1.96
C GLU A 110 -1.00 -0.89 2.32
N ARG A 111 -1.35 -0.86 3.61
CA ARG A 111 -2.71 -0.49 4.04
C ARG A 111 -3.09 0.91 3.59
N ARG A 112 -2.15 1.86 3.64
CA ARG A 112 -2.38 3.22 3.16
C ARG A 112 -2.64 3.27 1.66
N LYS A 113 -1.78 2.61 0.87
CA LYS A 113 -1.96 2.52 -0.59
C LYS A 113 -3.29 1.86 -0.97
N HIS A 114 -3.63 0.76 -0.30
CA HIS A 114 -4.92 0.10 -0.52
C HIS A 114 -6.09 1.03 -0.20
N ALA A 115 -6.03 1.78 0.91
CA ALA A 115 -7.09 2.74 1.26
C ALA A 115 -7.22 3.88 0.23
N GLU A 116 -6.09 4.36 -0.32
CA GLU A 116 -6.07 5.37 -1.39
C GLU A 116 -6.73 4.83 -2.67
N ILE A 117 -6.33 3.63 -3.11
CA ILE A 117 -6.93 2.96 -4.28
C ILE A 117 -8.42 2.68 -4.07
N GLU A 118 -8.82 2.20 -2.89
CA GLU A 118 -10.23 1.98 -2.57
C GLU A 118 -11.06 3.26 -2.62
N CYS A 119 -10.48 4.39 -2.19
CA CYS A 119 -11.13 5.69 -2.25
C CYS A 119 -11.32 6.16 -3.70
N GLU A 120 -10.27 6.03 -4.52
CA GLU A 120 -10.31 6.37 -5.95
C GLU A 120 -11.36 5.54 -6.68
N LEU A 121 -11.31 4.20 -6.55
CA LEU A 121 -12.27 3.29 -7.16
C LEU A 121 -13.72 3.57 -6.71
N ARG A 122 -13.92 3.87 -5.42
CA ARG A 122 -15.24 4.25 -4.90
C ARG A 122 -15.75 5.53 -5.55
N SER A 123 -14.89 6.51 -5.74
CA SER A 123 -15.24 7.79 -6.38
C SER A 123 -15.58 7.60 -7.87
N GLU A 124 -14.84 6.74 -8.56
CA GLU A 124 -15.05 6.41 -9.97
C GLU A 124 -16.38 5.66 -10.14
N VAL A 125 -16.63 4.62 -9.34
CA VAL A 125 -17.91 3.91 -9.32
C VAL A 125 -19.07 4.87 -9.05
N GLY A 126 -18.91 5.82 -8.12
CA GLY A 126 -19.91 6.85 -7.86
C GLY A 126 -20.17 7.78 -9.06
N THR A 127 -19.14 8.07 -9.85
CA THR A 127 -19.24 8.88 -11.06
C THR A 127 -19.92 8.12 -12.19
N LEU A 128 -19.50 6.88 -12.44
CA LEU A 128 -20.09 6.01 -13.46
C LEU A 128 -21.57 5.72 -13.15
N ARG A 129 -21.93 5.48 -11.89
CA ARG A 129 -23.34 5.30 -11.49
C ARG A 129 -24.19 6.53 -11.78
N ARG A 130 -23.67 7.74 -11.54
CA ARG A 130 -24.37 8.98 -11.86
C ARG A 130 -24.55 9.16 -13.37
N GLN A 131 -23.51 8.88 -14.15
CA GLN A 131 -23.58 8.93 -15.61
C GLN A 131 -24.61 7.95 -16.17
N LEU A 132 -24.61 6.71 -15.67
CA LEU A 132 -25.60 5.70 -16.04
C LEU A 132 -27.02 6.17 -15.72
N ALA A 133 -27.26 6.67 -14.50
CA ALA A 133 -28.58 7.17 -14.09
C ALA A 133 -29.08 8.33 -14.98
N ARG A 134 -28.19 9.24 -15.39
CA ARG A 134 -28.51 10.31 -16.34
C ARG A 134 -28.93 9.75 -17.71
N LYS A 135 -28.10 8.86 -18.28
CA LYS A 135 -28.37 8.23 -19.57
C LYS A 135 -29.67 7.43 -19.55
N ASP A 136 -29.94 6.70 -18.47
CA ASP A 136 -31.19 5.96 -18.29
C ASP A 136 -32.41 6.90 -18.24
N SER A 137 -32.26 8.08 -17.63
CA SER A 137 -33.31 9.11 -17.62
C SER A 137 -33.57 9.65 -19.02
N ASP A 138 -32.52 9.94 -19.78
CA ASP A 138 -32.63 10.45 -21.14
C ASP A 138 -33.28 9.41 -22.06
N LEU A 139 -32.89 8.14 -21.95
CA LEU A 139 -33.51 7.04 -22.69
C LEU A 139 -35.00 6.93 -22.38
N ARG A 140 -35.39 7.02 -21.10
CA ARG A 140 -36.83 7.07 -20.72
C ARG A 140 -37.53 8.27 -21.34
N GLY A 141 -36.90 9.44 -21.34
CA GLY A 141 -37.43 10.64 -21.97
C GLY A 141 -37.63 10.47 -23.48
N LEU A 142 -36.65 9.90 -24.18
CA LEU A 142 -36.72 9.65 -25.63
C LEU A 142 -37.83 8.64 -25.96
N LEU A 143 -37.92 7.54 -25.19
CA LEU A 143 -38.98 6.56 -25.35
C LEU A 143 -40.37 7.18 -25.16
N GLU A 144 -40.52 8.10 -24.20
CA GLU A 144 -41.77 8.81 -23.98
C GLU A 144 -42.11 9.77 -25.14
N VAL A 145 -41.12 10.48 -25.71
CA VAL A 145 -41.32 11.27 -26.93
C VAL A 145 -41.82 10.40 -28.08
N LEU A 146 -41.16 9.26 -28.34
CA LEU A 146 -41.56 8.32 -29.39
C LEU A 146 -42.96 7.75 -29.16
N ARG A 147 -43.32 7.47 -27.90
CA ARG A 147 -44.65 7.00 -27.53
C ARG A 147 -45.72 8.04 -27.86
N ARG A 148 -45.48 9.32 -27.54
CA ARG A 148 -46.41 10.43 -27.82
C ARG A 148 -46.58 10.67 -29.31
N LEU A 149 -45.47 10.68 -30.05
CA LEU A 149 -45.46 10.78 -31.51
C LEU A 149 -46.36 9.74 -32.18
N ARG A 150 -46.27 8.48 -31.73
CA ARG A 150 -47.09 7.40 -32.27
C ARG A 150 -48.59 7.56 -31.95
N GLN A 151 -48.94 8.10 -30.78
CA GLN A 151 -50.31 8.09 -30.28
C GLN A 151 -51.11 9.34 -30.66
N PHE A 152 -50.46 10.50 -30.73
CA PHE A 152 -51.17 11.78 -30.82
C PHE A 152 -50.77 12.64 -32.03
N ASP A 153 -49.81 12.20 -32.85
CA ASP A 153 -49.32 12.92 -34.05
C ASP A 153 -48.77 14.34 -33.77
N TYR A 154 -48.45 14.67 -32.51
CA TYR A 154 -47.79 15.92 -32.11
C TYR A 154 -46.63 15.71 -31.11
N CYS A 155 -45.61 16.58 -31.21
CA CYS A 155 -44.30 16.46 -30.52
C CYS A 155 -44.17 17.37 -29.28
N THR A 156 -45.02 17.27 -28.27
CA THR A 156 -44.81 18.08 -27.05
C THR A 156 -43.79 17.43 -26.12
N ILE A 157 -42.72 18.17 -25.80
CA ILE A 157 -41.64 17.75 -24.89
C ILE A 157 -41.99 18.11 -23.43
N ASP A 158 -43.17 18.71 -23.19
CA ASP A 158 -43.60 19.13 -21.86
C ASP A 158 -43.57 17.98 -20.85
N GLY A 159 -42.90 18.24 -19.72
CA GLY A 159 -42.70 17.27 -18.63
C GLY A 159 -41.62 16.21 -18.90
N ILE A 160 -40.91 16.28 -20.02
CA ILE A 160 -39.78 15.39 -20.33
C ILE A 160 -38.48 16.15 -20.08
N HIS A 161 -37.66 15.62 -19.17
CA HIS A 161 -36.38 16.20 -18.82
C HIS A 161 -35.25 15.36 -19.40
N PHE A 162 -34.36 16.02 -20.15
CA PHE A 162 -33.11 15.48 -20.62
C PHE A 162 -31.96 16.12 -19.84
N ASN A 163 -30.94 15.33 -19.55
CA ASN A 163 -29.72 15.82 -18.93
C ASN A 163 -28.86 16.53 -19.97
N GLU A 164 -28.42 17.74 -19.64
CA GLU A 164 -27.46 18.46 -20.46
C GLU A 164 -26.08 17.80 -20.39
N VAL A 165 -25.44 17.63 -21.55
CA VAL A 165 -24.09 17.07 -21.64
C VAL A 165 -23.10 18.15 -21.19
N THR A 166 -22.44 17.92 -20.05
CA THR A 166 -21.41 18.83 -19.54
C THR A 166 -20.03 18.46 -20.10
N GLN A 167 -19.08 19.41 -20.04
CA GLN A 167 -17.69 19.15 -20.45
C GLN A 167 -17.09 17.95 -19.69
N SER A 168 -17.41 17.80 -18.40
CA SER A 168 -16.96 16.66 -17.59
C SER A 168 -17.55 15.31 -18.02
N ASP A 169 -18.68 15.31 -18.73
CA ASP A 169 -19.27 14.08 -19.29
C ASP A 169 -18.53 13.61 -20.55
N ILE A 170 -17.78 14.50 -21.21
CA ILE A 170 -16.99 14.20 -22.43
C ILE A 170 -15.52 13.97 -22.09
N PHE A 171 -14.96 14.79 -21.19
CA PHE A 171 -13.52 14.84 -20.93
C PHE A 171 -13.12 14.32 -19.53
N GLY A 172 -14.07 13.88 -18.70
CA GLY A 172 -13.83 13.43 -17.33
C GLY A 172 -13.69 14.57 -16.30
N PRO A 173 -13.51 14.25 -15.00
CA PRO A 173 -13.23 15.25 -13.98
C PRO A 173 -11.89 15.92 -14.30
N VAL A 174 -11.94 17.20 -14.66
CA VAL A 174 -10.78 17.94 -15.15
C VAL A 174 -9.83 18.23 -13.98
N LEU A 175 -8.82 17.39 -13.79
CA LEU A 175 -7.64 17.74 -12.99
C LEU A 175 -6.77 18.66 -13.85
N TRP A 176 -6.99 19.97 -13.78
CA TRP A 176 -5.95 20.90 -14.20
C TRP A 176 -4.84 20.83 -13.16
N GLU A 177 -3.83 19.99 -13.39
CA GLU A 177 -2.54 20.23 -12.76
C GLU A 177 -2.07 21.60 -13.26
N HIS A 178 -2.20 22.61 -12.40
CA HIS A 178 -1.43 23.84 -12.55
C HIS A 178 0.04 23.47 -12.36
N SER A 179 0.67 22.92 -13.41
CA SER A 179 2.12 22.91 -13.51
C SER A 179 2.55 24.37 -13.46
N ASN A 180 3.10 24.77 -12.31
CA ASN A 180 3.73 26.06 -12.14
C ASN A 180 4.82 26.19 -13.22
N LEU A 181 4.52 26.90 -14.30
CA LEU A 181 5.47 27.47 -15.24
C LEU A 181 6.27 28.53 -14.49
N ASN A 182 7.19 28.09 -13.63
CA ASN A 182 8.20 28.94 -13.03
C ASN A 182 9.43 28.97 -13.94
N GLN A 183 9.89 30.19 -14.21
CA GLN A 183 11.15 30.57 -14.84
C GLN A 183 11.29 30.35 -16.35
N GLY A 184 10.66 31.27 -17.10
CA GLY A 184 11.27 31.78 -18.32
C GLY A 184 12.44 32.69 -17.94
N ASP A 185 13.66 32.22 -18.20
CA ASP A 185 14.89 32.99 -18.12
C ASP A 185 14.82 34.26 -18.97
N THR A 186 14.74 35.42 -18.32
CA THR A 186 15.10 36.70 -18.93
C THR A 186 16.62 36.82 -18.97
N LYS A 187 17.25 36.30 -20.03
CA LYS A 187 18.59 36.74 -20.43
C LYS A 187 18.49 37.57 -21.71
N SER A 188 18.45 38.89 -21.51
CA SER A 188 18.77 39.90 -22.49
C SER A 188 20.20 39.68 -23.01
N GLY A 189 20.30 39.06 -24.19
CA GLY A 189 21.55 38.93 -24.95
C GLY A 189 21.79 40.20 -25.75
N GLU A 190 22.91 40.86 -25.46
CA GLU A 190 23.41 42.06 -26.12
C GLU A 190 23.58 41.88 -27.63
N PHE A 191 23.04 42.81 -28.40
CA PHE A 191 23.32 42.97 -29.83
C PHE A 191 24.77 43.47 -30.01
N LYS A 192 25.66 42.59 -30.49
CA LYS A 192 26.90 43.01 -31.16
C LYS A 192 26.69 42.98 -32.67
N GLN A 193 26.67 44.18 -33.26
CA GLN A 193 26.85 44.39 -34.70
C GLN A 193 28.26 43.98 -35.10
N GLU A 194 28.39 43.02 -36.01
CA GLU A 194 29.58 42.93 -36.87
C GLU A 194 29.15 42.95 -38.33
N ALA A 195 29.58 44.01 -39.00
CA ALA A 195 29.54 44.17 -40.44
C ALA A 195 30.72 43.42 -41.07
N GLY A 196 30.49 42.68 -42.16
CA GLY A 196 31.59 42.39 -43.08
C GLY A 196 31.50 41.14 -43.94
N LYS A 197 31.07 41.38 -45.19
CA LYS A 197 31.60 40.80 -46.44
C LYS A 197 31.17 39.38 -46.87
N GLY A 198 30.57 39.35 -48.06
CA GLY A 198 30.99 38.40 -49.09
C GLY A 198 29.91 37.54 -49.74
N ARG A 199 28.91 38.13 -50.42
CA ARG A 199 28.14 37.39 -51.42
C ARG A 199 28.94 37.29 -52.72
N LYS A 200 29.09 36.08 -53.26
CA LYS A 200 29.32 35.82 -54.70
C LYS A 200 28.09 35.12 -55.28
N PRO A 201 27.67 35.43 -56.52
CA PRO A 201 26.45 34.91 -57.11
C PRO A 201 26.66 33.56 -57.80
N TYR A 202 25.62 32.73 -57.79
CA TYR A 202 25.50 31.54 -58.62
C TYR A 202 25.19 31.93 -60.07
N LYS A 203 25.80 31.20 -61.01
CA LYS A 203 25.54 31.26 -62.45
C LYS A 203 24.17 30.64 -62.75
N PHE A 204 23.34 31.33 -63.52
CA PHE A 204 22.71 30.84 -64.76
C PHE A 204 22.30 32.05 -65.60
#